data_AF-A0A7S2IX61-F1
#
_entry.id   AF-A0A7S2IX61-F1
#
_cell.length_a   1.000
_cell.length_b   1.000
_cell.length_c   1.000
_cell.angle_alpha   90.00
_cell.angle_beta   90.00
_cell.angle_gamma   90.00
#
_symmetry.space_group_name_H-M   'P 1'
#
loop_
_entity.id
_entity.type
_entity.pdbx_description
1 polymer ?
#
loop_
_entity_poly.entity_id
_entity_poly.type
_entity_poly.pdbx_seq_one_letter_code
_entity_poly.pdbx_strand_id
1 'polypeptide(L)'
;RGSTVSFMYFSLLKKSQLSEAGQKIWKFFEEPQSSKAALCFRRVWDPFILCTIVVSILMTLKPQPGSMKVVAAVETVIDSVFALEILLRYCGTSSSCVFARNIFNIVDVVAAVPPLIVRAIIGFEMKEPLGDST
;
A
#
# COMPACT_ATOMS: atom_id res chain seq x y z
N ARG A 1 16.73 -20.71 -22.32
CA ARG A 1 17.93 -19.90 -21.96
C ARG A 1 17.97 -18.51 -22.65
N GLY A 2 17.12 -18.23 -23.65
CA GLY A 2 17.03 -16.90 -24.31
C GLY A 2 16.08 -15.87 -23.68
N SER A 3 15.19 -16.28 -22.76
CA SER A 3 14.16 -15.38 -22.19
C SER A 3 14.74 -14.34 -21.21
N THR A 4 15.81 -14.68 -20.50
CA THR A 4 16.39 -13.81 -19.46
C THR A 4 17.16 -12.62 -20.06
N VAL A 5 17.85 -12.83 -21.18
CA VAL A 5 18.63 -11.77 -21.86
C VAL A 5 17.71 -10.76 -22.54
N SER A 6 16.61 -11.24 -23.15
CA SER A 6 15.57 -10.39 -23.72
C SER A 6 14.86 -9.56 -22.64
N PHE A 7 14.61 -10.15 -21.47
CA PHE A 7 14.06 -9.43 -20.31
C PHE A 7 15.01 -8.33 -19.82
N MET A 8 16.32 -8.60 -19.77
CA MET A 8 17.33 -7.62 -19.36
C MET A 8 17.46 -6.47 -20.37
N TYR A 9 17.47 -6.77 -21.68
CA TYR A 9 17.47 -5.75 -22.74
C TYR A 9 16.19 -4.90 -22.76
N PHE A 10 15.04 -5.53 -22.56
CA PHE A 10 13.76 -4.82 -22.41
C PHE A 10 13.77 -3.93 -21.16
N SER A 11 14.37 -4.38 -20.06
CA SER A 11 14.53 -3.58 -18.83
C SER A 11 15.44 -2.37 -19.04
N LEU A 12 16.50 -2.50 -19.85
CA LEU A 12 17.42 -1.41 -20.19
C LEU A 12 16.77 -0.37 -21.12
N LEU A 13 16.03 -0.80 -22.14
CA LEU A 13 15.30 0.10 -23.05
C LEU A 13 14.12 0.79 -22.37
N LYS A 14 13.51 0.15 -21.37
CA LYS A 14 12.34 0.69 -20.65
C LYS A 14 12.71 1.72 -19.58
N LYS A 15 13.96 1.73 -19.11
CA LYS A 15 14.51 2.76 -18.23
C LYS A 15 14.43 4.17 -18.85
N SER A 16 14.38 4.28 -20.18
CA SER A 16 14.25 5.57 -20.89
C SER A 16 12.82 6.12 -20.99
N GLN A 17 11.80 5.34 -20.61
CA GLN A 17 10.37 5.71 -20.77
C GLN A 17 9.70 6.14 -19.46
N LEU A 18 10.40 6.14 -18.32
CA LEU A 18 9.90 6.71 -17.07
C LEU A 18 10.22 8.21 -17.03
N SER A 19 9.21 9.03 -16.71
CA SER A 19 9.41 10.44 -16.33
C SER A 19 10.47 10.56 -15.24
N GLU A 20 11.21 11.66 -15.22
CA GLU A 20 12.28 11.89 -14.22
C GLU A 20 11.79 11.73 -12.78
N ALA A 21 10.53 12.11 -12.51
CA ALA A 21 9.88 11.91 -11.21
C ALA A 21 9.65 10.43 -10.91
N GLY A 22 9.18 9.66 -11.89
CA GLY A 22 8.97 8.21 -11.77
C GLY A 22 10.27 7.45 -11.54
N GLN A 23 11.38 7.86 -12.18
CA GLN A 23 12.69 7.24 -11.94
C GLN A 23 13.21 7.51 -10.53
N LYS A 24 12.95 8.70 -9.97
CA LYS A 24 13.31 9.03 -8.58
C LYS A 24 12.49 8.22 -7.58
N ILE A 25 11.17 8.11 -7.80
CA ILE A 25 10.28 7.29 -6.97
C ILE A 25 10.69 5.81 -7.06
N TRP A 26 10.91 5.31 -8.27
CA TRP A 26 11.35 3.93 -8.48
C TRP A 26 12.66 3.62 -7.78
N LYS A 27 13.69 4.47 -7.91
CA LYS A 27 14.96 4.31 -7.20
C LYS A 27 14.78 4.35 -5.67
N PHE A 28 13.89 5.20 -5.19
CA PHE A 28 13.63 5.33 -3.75
C PHE A 28 12.99 4.07 -3.17
N PHE A 29 12.05 3.44 -3.89
CA PHE A 29 11.36 2.23 -3.43
C PHE A 29 12.12 0.93 -3.75
N GLU A 30 12.74 0.80 -4.92
CA GLU A 30 13.33 -0.46 -5.41
C GLU A 30 14.81 -0.62 -5.02
N GLU A 31 15.56 0.48 -4.92
CA GLU A 31 16.95 0.49 -4.46
C GLU A 31 17.05 1.14 -3.07
N PRO A 32 16.74 0.41 -1.98
CA PRO A 32 16.79 0.96 -0.63
C PRO A 32 18.19 1.45 -0.20
N GLN A 33 19.26 1.03 -0.90
CA GLN A 33 20.63 1.53 -0.71
C GLN A 33 20.98 2.76 -1.57
N SER A 34 20.08 3.23 -2.44
CA SER A 34 20.32 4.36 -3.36
C SER A 34 20.51 5.69 -2.63
N SER A 35 19.91 5.84 -1.44
CA SER A 35 20.00 7.07 -0.65
C SER A 35 19.83 6.79 0.85
N LYS A 36 20.46 7.62 1.70
CA LYS A 36 20.24 7.60 3.16
C LYS A 36 18.76 7.79 3.52
N ALA A 37 18.01 8.55 2.71
CA ALA A 37 16.58 8.74 2.88
C ALA A 37 15.78 7.44 2.60
N ALA A 38 16.16 6.66 1.60
CA ALA A 38 15.52 5.39 1.28
C ALA A 38 15.78 4.33 2.37
N LEU A 39 16.98 4.33 2.96
CA LEU A 39 17.29 3.50 4.12
C LEU A 39 16.47 3.87 5.36
N CYS A 40 16.36 5.18 5.65
CA CYS A 40 15.54 5.67 6.76
C CYS A 40 14.08 5.29 6.57
N PHE A 41 13.55 5.53 5.35
CA PHE A 41 12.19 5.16 4.99
C PHE A 41 11.95 3.67 5.20
N ARG A 42 12.76 2.79 4.61
CA ARG A 42 12.61 1.34 4.79
C ARG A 42 12.64 0.93 6.27
N ARG A 43 13.57 1.48 7.03
CA ARG A 43 13.73 1.14 8.46
C ARG A 43 12.54 1.56 9.32
N VAL A 44 11.81 2.60 8.93
CA VAL A 44 10.59 3.06 9.62
C VAL A 44 9.34 2.38 9.04
N TRP A 45 9.33 2.12 7.74
CA TRP A 45 8.19 1.59 7.01
C TRP A 45 7.93 0.12 7.32
N ASP A 46 8.97 -0.71 7.32
CA ASP A 46 8.86 -2.14 7.63
C ASP A 46 8.19 -2.39 9.01
N PRO A 47 8.62 -1.75 10.12
CA PRO A 47 7.93 -1.91 11.40
C PRO A 47 6.56 -1.23 11.45
N PHE A 48 6.35 -0.12 10.72
CA PHE A 48 5.04 0.54 10.64
C PHE A 48 3.98 -0.41 10.06
N ILE A 49 4.30 -1.12 8.97
CA ILE A 49 3.40 -2.13 8.38
C ILE A 49 3.08 -3.22 9.39
N LEU A 50 4.07 -3.75 10.10
CA LEU A 50 3.84 -4.78 11.11
C LEU A 50 2.94 -4.28 12.25
N CYS A 51 3.15 -3.04 12.71
CA CYS A 51 2.27 -2.40 13.70
C CYS A 51 0.83 -2.27 13.17
N THR A 52 0.64 -1.86 11.92
CA THR A 52 -0.72 -1.76 11.34
C THR A 52 -1.42 -3.11 11.27
N ILE A 53 -0.71 -4.19 10.95
CA ILE A 53 -1.28 -5.54 10.96
C ILE A 53 -1.74 -5.93 12.37
N VAL A 54 -0.92 -5.67 13.39
CA VAL A 54 -1.28 -5.94 14.79
C VAL A 54 -2.49 -5.12 15.21
N VAL A 55 -2.52 -3.82 14.87
CA VAL A 55 -3.67 -2.95 15.16
C VAL A 55 -4.93 -3.47 14.47
N SER A 56 -4.86 -3.81 13.18
CA SER A 56 -6.01 -4.37 12.45
C SER A 56 -6.52 -5.65 13.09
N ILE A 57 -5.64 -6.56 13.53
CA ILE A 57 -6.04 -7.77 14.26
C ILE A 57 -6.71 -7.42 15.59
N LEU A 58 -6.13 -6.51 16.38
CA LEU A 58 -6.70 -6.08 17.66
C LEU A 58 -8.12 -5.50 17.49
N MET A 59 -8.36 -4.76 16.41
CA MET A 59 -9.67 -4.20 16.10
C MET A 59 -10.73 -5.26 15.77
N THR A 60 -10.34 -6.48 15.38
CA THR A 60 -11.27 -7.60 15.13
C THR A 60 -11.68 -8.37 16.40
N LEU A 61 -11.00 -8.16 17.53
CA LEU A 61 -11.27 -8.89 18.77
C LEU A 61 -12.57 -8.41 19.44
N LYS A 62 -13.21 -9.31 20.21
CA LYS A 62 -14.34 -8.99 21.09
C LYS A 62 -13.92 -9.14 22.56
N PRO A 63 -14.11 -8.13 23.43
CA PRO A 63 -14.61 -6.78 23.13
C PRO A 63 -13.58 -5.96 22.33
N GLN A 64 -14.08 -5.16 21.39
CA GLN A 64 -13.23 -4.33 20.54
C GLN A 64 -12.64 -3.14 21.32
N PRO A 65 -11.36 -2.78 21.12
CA PRO A 65 -10.74 -1.66 21.80
C PRO A 65 -11.22 -0.33 21.19
N GLY A 66 -12.27 0.25 21.78
CA GLY A 66 -12.78 1.57 21.44
C GLY A 66 -14.18 1.57 20.84
N SER A 67 -14.67 2.77 20.51
CA SER A 67 -15.98 2.93 19.87
C SER A 67 -15.95 2.42 18.43
N MET A 68 -17.08 1.92 17.94
CA MET A 68 -17.22 1.41 16.56
C MET A 68 -16.76 2.43 15.51
N LYS A 69 -16.98 3.72 15.76
CA LYS A 69 -16.52 4.80 14.89
C LYS A 69 -15.00 4.93 14.84
N VAL A 70 -14.33 4.85 15.99
CA VAL A 70 -12.87 4.95 16.07
C VAL A 70 -12.24 3.77 15.35
N VAL A 71 -12.78 2.56 15.54
CA VAL A 71 -12.35 1.36 14.82
C VAL A 71 -12.47 1.57 13.30
N ALA A 72 -13.66 1.96 12.82
CA ALA A 72 -13.91 2.17 11.40
C ALA A 72 -13.02 3.26 10.80
N ALA A 73 -12.78 4.35 11.53
CA ALA A 73 -11.91 5.45 11.10
C ALA A 73 -10.44 5.00 11.01
N VAL A 74 -9.93 4.31 12.03
CA VAL A 74 -8.55 3.81 12.06
C VAL A 74 -8.31 2.83 10.92
N GLU A 75 -9.19 1.87 10.71
CA GLU A 75 -9.03 0.91 9.61
C GLU A 75 -9.12 1.61 8.23
N THR A 76 -10.00 2.60 8.07
CA THR A 76 -10.08 3.39 6.82
C THR A 76 -8.79 4.14 6.55
N VAL A 77 -8.17 4.72 7.59
CA VAL A 77 -6.88 5.40 7.47
C VAL A 77 -5.79 4.41 7.08
N ILE A 78 -5.75 3.23 7.71
CA ILE A 78 -4.77 2.18 7.38
C ILE A 78 -4.91 1.74 5.91
N ASP A 79 -6.13 1.42 5.47
CA ASP A 79 -6.39 1.02 4.08
C ASP A 79 -6.00 2.12 3.08
N SER A 80 -6.25 3.38 3.42
CA SER A 80 -5.89 4.54 2.59
C SER A 80 -4.37 4.73 2.48
N VAL A 81 -3.63 4.50 3.56
CA VAL A 81 -2.16 4.59 3.57
C VAL A 81 -1.55 3.50 2.68
N PHE A 82 -2.05 2.26 2.77
CA PHE A 82 -1.62 1.17 1.87
C PHE A 82 -2.00 1.43 0.41
N ALA A 83 -3.19 1.98 0.15
CA ALA A 83 -3.58 2.37 -1.19
C ALA A 83 -2.65 3.45 -1.78
N LEU A 84 -2.27 4.45 -0.98
CA LEU A 84 -1.31 5.48 -1.39
C LEU A 84 0.07 4.89 -1.69
N GLU A 85 0.55 3.97 -0.86
CA GLU A 85 1.82 3.27 -1.10
C GLU A 85 1.82 2.55 -2.46
N ILE A 86 0.75 1.81 -2.77
CA ILE A 86 0.60 1.10 -4.03
C ILE A 86 0.58 2.07 -5.21
N LEU A 87 -0.12 3.20 -5.08
CA LEU A 87 -0.13 4.25 -6.09
C LEU A 87 1.27 4.82 -6.32
N LEU A 88 2.05 5.06 -5.27
CA LEU A 88 3.43 5.53 -5.39
C LEU A 88 4.31 4.51 -6.12
N ARG A 89 4.20 3.22 -5.77
CA ARG A 89 4.94 2.15 -6.46
C ARG A 89 4.49 1.97 -7.92
N TYR A 90 3.20 2.14 -8.19
CA TYR A 90 2.66 2.13 -9.55
C TYR A 90 3.19 3.30 -10.38
N CYS A 91 3.20 4.52 -9.84
CA CYS A 91 3.78 5.71 -10.47
C CYS A 91 5.29 5.57 -10.75
N GLY A 92 6.00 4.82 -9.90
CA GLY A 92 7.40 4.45 -10.14
C GLY A 92 7.60 3.38 -11.22
N THR A 93 6.53 2.71 -11.70
CA THR A 93 6.65 1.59 -12.63
C THR A 93 6.23 1.98 -14.04
N SER A 94 7.11 1.78 -15.02
CA SER A 94 6.85 2.11 -16.45
C SER A 94 5.77 1.25 -17.11
N SER A 95 5.37 0.12 -16.51
CA SER A 95 4.34 -0.74 -17.07
C SER A 95 3.52 -1.50 -16.05
N SER A 96 2.20 -1.38 -16.18
CA SER A 96 1.22 -2.06 -15.35
C SER A 96 1.35 -3.59 -15.40
N CYS A 97 1.77 -4.17 -16.53
CA CYS A 97 1.90 -5.63 -16.67
C CYS A 97 3.10 -6.21 -15.90
N VAL A 98 4.21 -5.47 -15.78
CA VAL A 98 5.35 -5.88 -14.94
C VAL A 98 5.00 -5.68 -13.47
N PHE A 99 4.33 -4.57 -13.13
CA PHE A 99 3.82 -4.32 -11.79
C PHE A 99 2.89 -5.46 -11.33
N ALA A 100 1.94 -5.85 -12.17
CA ALA A 100 0.94 -6.89 -11.89
C ALA A 100 1.50 -8.32 -11.90
N ARG A 101 2.72 -8.56 -12.39
CA ARG A 101 3.39 -9.88 -12.31
C ARG A 101 4.30 -10.00 -11.09
N ASN A 102 4.60 -8.92 -10.38
CA ASN A 102 5.42 -8.97 -9.18
C ASN A 102 4.55 -9.42 -8.00
N ILE A 103 4.92 -10.55 -7.39
CA ILE A 103 4.16 -11.14 -6.28
C ILE A 103 4.02 -10.20 -5.08
N PHE A 104 5.03 -9.38 -4.80
CA PHE A 104 4.97 -8.41 -3.70
C PHE A 104 3.92 -7.32 -3.97
N ASN A 105 3.88 -6.81 -5.20
CA ASN A 105 2.87 -5.82 -5.58
C ASN A 105 1.46 -6.43 -5.67
N ILE A 106 1.34 -7.70 -6.06
CA ILE A 106 0.05 -8.41 -6.05
C ILE A 106 -0.47 -8.51 -4.61
N VAL A 107 0.38 -8.94 -3.67
CA VAL A 107 0.02 -9.05 -2.25
C VAL A 107 -0.47 -7.71 -1.72
N ASP A 108 0.24 -6.61 -2.00
CA ASP A 108 -0.16 -5.29 -1.53
C ASP A 108 -1.49 -4.84 -2.15
N VAL A 109 -1.69 -5.06 -3.46
CA VAL A 109 -2.96 -4.75 -4.15
C VAL A 109 -4.13 -5.53 -3.55
N VAL A 110 -3.95 -6.83 -3.30
CA VAL A 110 -4.98 -7.69 -2.70
C VAL A 110 -5.24 -7.30 -1.25
N ALA A 111 -4.23 -6.82 -0.53
CA ALA A 111 -4.38 -6.36 0.84
C ALA A 111 -5.13 -5.01 0.95
N ALA A 112 -4.88 -4.05 0.04
CA ALA A 112 -5.41 -2.70 0.18
C ALA A 112 -6.72 -2.43 -0.60
N VAL A 113 -6.85 -2.97 -1.82
CA VAL A 113 -7.94 -2.57 -2.73
C VAL A 113 -9.30 -3.17 -2.33
N PRO A 114 -9.43 -4.48 -2.04
CA PRO A 114 -10.72 -5.06 -1.67
C PRO A 114 -11.36 -4.44 -0.42
N PRO A 115 -10.63 -4.23 0.70
CA PRO A 115 -11.20 -3.55 1.88
C PRO A 115 -11.72 -2.15 1.57
N LEU A 116 -10.98 -1.37 0.78
CA LEU A 116 -11.36 -0.01 0.40
C LEU A 116 -12.64 0.01 -0.45
N ILE A 117 -12.77 -0.92 -1.41
CA ILE A 117 -13.98 -1.08 -2.24
C ILE A 117 -15.18 -1.44 -1.35
N VAL A 118 -15.01 -2.41 -0.45
CA VAL A 118 -16.08 -2.83 0.46
C VAL A 118 -16.54 -1.66 1.33
N ARG A 119 -15.61 -0.87 1.89
CA ARG A 119 -15.95 0.33 2.67
C ARG A 119 -16.64 1.41 1.85
N ALA A 120 -16.21 1.62 0.60
CA ALA A 120 -16.83 2.57 -0.30
C ALA A 120 -18.27 2.16 -0.66
N ILE A 121 -18.55 0.85 -0.81
CA ILE A 121 -19.90 0.33 -1.08
C ILE A 121 -20.78 0.41 0.17
N ILE A 122 -20.25 0.09 1.35
CA ILE A 122 -20.99 0.14 2.63
C ILE A 122 -21.16 1.60 3.11
N GLY A 123 -20.52 2.56 2.45
CA GLY A 123 -20.76 3.98 2.66
C GLY A 123 -20.14 4.52 3.95
N PHE A 124 -18.94 4.06 4.35
CA PHE A 124 -18.22 4.53 5.55
C PHE A 124 -19.14 4.81 6.77
N GLU A 125 -20.20 4.02 6.94
CA GLU A 125 -21.37 4.39 7.76
C GLU A 125 -20.96 4.64 9.21
N MET A 126 -20.79 5.91 9.56
CA MET A 126 -20.67 6.39 10.93
C MET A 126 -22.07 6.60 11.49
N LYS A 127 -22.80 5.50 11.74
CA LYS A 127 -24.06 5.63 12.46
C LYS A 127 -23.73 5.90 13.94
N GLU A 128 -23.89 7.16 14.35
CA GLU A 128 -24.04 7.48 15.76
C GLU A 128 -25.16 6.60 16.33
N PRO A 129 -24.94 5.90 17.46
CA PRO A 129 -26.09 5.45 18.22
C PRO A 129 -26.85 6.74 18.56
N LEU A 130 -28.09 6.81 18.06
CA LEU A 130 -29.04 7.85 18.44
C LEU A 130 -28.94 7.97 19.95
N GLY A 131 -28.49 9.13 20.44
CA GLY A 131 -28.42 9.38 21.87
C GLY A 131 -29.80 9.04 22.43
N ASP A 132 -29.85 8.02 23.28
CA ASP A 132 -31.00 7.82 24.17
C ASP A 132 -31.07 9.07 25.02
N SER A 133 -31.90 10.00 24.54
CA SER A 133 -32.37 11.14 25.30
C SER A 133 -33.43 10.59 26.24
N THR A 134 -32.99 10.02 27.37
CA THR A 134 -33.81 9.85 28.57
C THR A 134 -32.93 9.82 29.81
#